data_AF-A0AAE0KMV4-F1
#
_entry.id   AF-A0AAE0KMV4-F1
#
_cell.length_a   1.000
_cell.length_b   1.000
_cell.length_c   1.000
_cell.angle_alpha   90.00
_cell.angle_beta   90.00
_cell.angle_gamma   90.00
#
_symmetry.space_group_name_H-M   'P 1'
#
loop_
_entity.id
_entity.type
_entity.pdbx_description
1 polymer ?
#
loop_
_entity_poly.entity_id
_entity_poly.type
_entity_poly.pdbx_seq_one_letter_code
_entity_poly.pdbx_strand_id
1 'polypeptide(L)'
;RYDYFPQLAKFVLRMAGIIYELIVEGFKGLVIEQLIDIRRGNDQVAADFARGIHAYGSPKIERDGDSHYPDGSFVYEDTMELGVILEVLYLQKRQDLSFFADKYILGSNRLTQAIIGIDLKYQGKEARVIVWRLNKTKENGETILI
;
A
#
# COMPACT_ATOMS: atom_id res chain seq x y z
N ARG A 1 8.54 -16.86 -4.21
CA ARG A 1 7.24 -16.75 -3.48
C ARG A 1 6.14 -16.59 -4.52
N TYR A 2 4.90 -17.00 -4.22
CA TYR A 2 3.78 -16.89 -5.14
C TYR A 2 2.55 -16.35 -4.42
N ASP A 3 1.66 -15.73 -5.19
CA ASP A 3 0.32 -15.34 -4.77
C ASP A 3 -0.69 -16.13 -5.58
N TYR A 4 -1.77 -16.54 -4.93
CA TYR A 4 -2.89 -17.15 -5.61
C TYR A 4 -4.14 -16.38 -5.26
N PHE A 5 -4.83 -15.88 -6.29
CA PHE A 5 -6.06 -15.12 -6.15
C PHE A 5 -7.23 -15.98 -6.64
N PRO A 6 -7.96 -16.67 -5.75
CA PRO A 6 -9.00 -17.63 -6.14
C PRO A 6 -10.11 -16.99 -6.98
N GLN A 7 -10.48 -15.75 -6.67
CA GLN A 7 -11.54 -15.00 -7.36
C GLN A 7 -11.16 -14.63 -8.81
N LEU A 8 -9.86 -14.51 -9.10
CA LEU A 8 -9.36 -14.28 -10.45
C LEU A 8 -8.89 -15.58 -11.13
N ALA A 9 -8.97 -16.72 -10.42
CA ALA A 9 -8.30 -17.97 -10.80
C ALA A 9 -6.84 -17.75 -11.23
N LYS A 10 -6.14 -16.80 -10.59
CA LYS A 10 -4.85 -16.30 -11.05
C LYS A 10 -3.73 -16.69 -10.10
N PHE A 11 -2.73 -17.36 -10.66
CA PHE A 11 -1.46 -17.63 -10.00
C PHE A 11 -0.43 -16.60 -10.46
N VAL A 12 0.24 -15.97 -9.50
CA VAL A 12 1.14 -14.85 -9.73
C VAL A 12 2.48 -15.17 -9.08
N LEU A 13 3.52 -15.33 -9.89
CA LEU A 13 4.86 -15.61 -9.39
C LEU A 13 5.55 -14.29 -9.03
N ARG A 14 5.90 -14.11 -7.75
CA ARG A 14 6.62 -12.92 -7.31
C ARG A 14 8.04 -12.94 -7.84
N MET A 15 8.46 -11.81 -8.37
CA MET A 15 9.86 -11.57 -8.68
C MET A 15 10.62 -11.36 -7.36
N ALA A 16 11.29 -12.41 -6.89
CA ALA A 16 12.24 -12.29 -5.79
C ALA A 16 13.61 -11.94 -6.38
N GLY A 17 14.09 -10.73 -6.13
CA GLY A 17 15.39 -10.28 -6.62
C GLY A 17 15.89 -9.07 -5.86
N ILE A 18 17.21 -8.91 -5.78
CA ILE A 18 17.84 -7.82 -5.02
C ILE A 18 17.35 -6.43 -5.45
N ILE A 19 17.11 -6.23 -6.76
CA ILE A 19 16.60 -4.96 -7.30
C ILE A 19 15.19 -4.67 -6.76
N TYR A 20 14.36 -5.69 -6.62
CA TYR A 20 13.01 -5.55 -6.08
C TYR A 20 13.02 -5.09 -4.63
N GLU A 21 13.81 -5.77 -3.80
CA GLU A 21 13.95 -5.46 -2.38
C GLU A 21 14.52 -4.04 -2.19
N LEU A 22 15.52 -3.67 -2.99
CA LEU A 22 16.09 -2.31 -2.97
C LEU A 22 15.06 -1.23 -3.33
N ILE A 23 14.17 -1.50 -4.29
CA ILE A 23 13.12 -0.54 -4.67
C ILE A 23 12.09 -0.39 -3.56
N VAL A 24 11.63 -1.50 -2.97
CA VAL A 24 10.66 -1.49 -1.87
C VAL A 24 11.22 -0.75 -0.66
N GLU A 25 12.42 -1.12 -0.20
CA GLU A 25 13.03 -0.49 0.97
C GLU A 25 13.44 0.96 0.69
N GLY A 26 13.93 1.26 -0.52
CA GLY A 26 14.23 2.64 -0.92
C GLY A 26 13.00 3.54 -0.93
N PHE A 27 11.88 3.06 -1.49
CA PHE A 27 10.63 3.82 -1.49
C PHE A 27 10.08 4.04 -0.08
N LYS A 28 10.10 2.98 0.77
CA LYS A 28 9.72 3.12 2.18
C LYS A 28 10.59 4.15 2.89
N GLY A 29 11.90 4.13 2.66
CA GLY A 29 12.85 5.11 3.18
C GLY A 29 12.44 6.55 2.84
N LEU A 30 12.14 6.82 1.56
CA LEU A 30 11.69 8.15 1.10
C LEU A 30 10.39 8.61 1.77
N VAL A 31 9.44 7.71 2.01
CA VAL A 31 8.20 8.04 2.73
C VAL A 31 8.50 8.33 4.20
N ILE A 32 9.37 7.55 4.84
CA ILE A 32 9.79 7.79 6.23
C ILE A 32 10.53 9.13 6.38
N GLU A 33 11.40 9.49 5.43
CA GLU A 33 12.08 10.78 5.41
C GLU A 33 11.07 11.94 5.34
N GLN A 34 10.06 11.85 4.45
CA GLN A 34 8.99 12.86 4.40
C GLN A 34 8.19 12.92 5.71
N LEU A 35 7.91 11.78 6.34
CA LEU A 35 7.26 11.76 7.65
C LEU A 35 8.14 12.41 8.72
N ILE A 36 9.46 12.22 8.69
CA ILE A 36 10.40 12.89 9.60
C ILE A 36 10.33 14.42 9.43
N ASP A 37 10.23 14.91 8.20
CA ASP A 37 10.08 16.34 7.95
C ASP A 37 8.74 16.87 8.46
N ILE A 38 7.64 16.14 8.25
CA ILE A 38 6.31 16.50 8.80
C ILE A 38 6.34 16.55 10.33
N ARG A 39 7.01 15.59 10.99
CA ARG A 39 7.15 15.54 12.45
C ARG A 39 7.87 16.77 13.02
N ARG A 40 8.71 17.42 12.21
CA ARG A 40 9.49 18.62 12.58
C ARG A 40 8.79 19.93 12.19
N GLY A 41 7.66 19.86 11.49
CA GLY A 41 6.88 21.03 11.07
C GLY A 41 6.15 21.72 12.22
N ASN A 42 5.54 22.87 11.91
CA ASN A 42 4.82 23.70 12.89
C ASN A 42 3.36 23.25 13.13
N ASP A 43 2.82 22.37 12.29
CA ASP A 43 1.47 21.80 12.48
C ASP A 43 1.56 20.64 13.47
N GLN A 44 1.20 20.89 14.72
CA GLN A 44 1.28 19.90 15.79
C GLN A 44 0.38 18.68 15.52
N VAL A 45 -0.80 18.89 14.91
CA VAL A 45 -1.74 17.79 14.62
C VAL A 45 -1.14 16.87 13.56
N ALA A 46 -0.59 17.44 12.49
CA ALA A 46 0.08 16.66 11.45
C ALA A 46 1.35 15.97 11.98
N ALA A 47 2.11 16.67 12.84
CA ALA A 47 3.32 16.14 13.43
C ALA A 47 3.02 14.95 14.37
N ASP A 48 2.00 15.07 15.23
CA ASP A 48 1.56 13.99 16.12
C ASP A 48 1.11 12.77 15.32
N PHE A 49 0.26 12.96 14.30
CA PHE A 49 -0.16 11.89 13.41
C PHE A 49 1.02 11.21 12.70
N ALA A 50 1.99 11.97 12.20
CA ALA A 50 3.16 11.43 11.52
C ALA A 50 4.09 10.64 12.46
N ARG A 51 4.11 10.93 13.76
CA ARG A 51 4.91 10.15 14.73
C ARG A 51 4.38 8.75 14.91
N GLY A 52 3.06 8.56 14.91
CA GLY A 52 2.44 7.25 15.02
C GLY A 52 2.48 6.39 13.75
N ILE A 53 3.03 6.89 12.63
CA ILE A 53 3.15 6.10 11.41
C ILE A 53 4.49 5.36 11.35
N HIS A 54 4.42 4.04 11.13
CA HIS A 54 5.58 3.17 10.99
C HIS A 54 5.56 2.42 9.67
N ALA A 55 6.72 2.33 9.02
CA ALA A 55 6.92 1.40 7.92
C ALA A 55 6.93 -0.03 8.48
N TYR A 56 6.13 -0.90 7.86
CA TYR A 56 6.03 -2.30 8.20
C TYR A 56 6.33 -3.16 6.95
N GLY A 57 6.73 -4.40 7.19
CA GLY A 57 7.24 -5.30 6.14
C GLY A 57 6.13 -5.85 5.24
N SER A 58 6.21 -7.14 4.95
CA SER A 58 5.21 -7.87 4.17
C SER A 58 4.32 -8.72 5.08
N PRO A 59 3.35 -8.14 5.82
CA PRO A 59 2.44 -8.90 6.67
C PRO A 59 1.60 -9.86 5.84
N LYS A 60 1.32 -11.06 6.36
CA LYS A 60 0.32 -11.92 5.74
C LYS A 60 -1.05 -11.28 5.94
N ILE A 61 -1.76 -11.01 4.85
CA ILE A 61 -3.17 -10.66 4.86
C ILE A 61 -3.93 -11.91 4.45
N GLU A 62 -4.83 -12.37 5.32
CA GLU A 62 -5.71 -13.51 5.05
C GLU A 62 -7.17 -13.02 5.07
N ARG A 63 -7.92 -13.32 4.00
CA ARG A 63 -9.34 -12.97 3.92
C ARG A 63 -10.09 -13.89 2.97
N ASP A 64 -11.23 -14.43 3.39
CA ASP A 64 -12.13 -15.21 2.54
C ASP A 64 -11.43 -16.37 1.80
N GLY A 65 -10.45 -17.01 2.44
CA GLY A 65 -9.63 -18.08 1.85
C GLY A 65 -8.55 -17.60 0.86
N ASP A 66 -8.45 -16.30 0.62
CA ASP A 66 -7.35 -15.64 -0.09
C ASP A 66 -6.24 -15.27 0.89
N SER A 67 -4.99 -15.42 0.46
CA SER A 67 -3.84 -15.01 1.25
C SER A 67 -2.81 -14.32 0.38
N HIS A 68 -2.43 -13.13 0.80
CA HIS A 68 -1.46 -12.32 0.10
C HIS A 68 -0.53 -11.59 1.07
N TYR A 69 0.69 -11.31 0.62
CA TYR A 69 1.67 -10.54 1.37
C TYR A 69 1.96 -9.21 0.63
N PRO A 70 1.58 -8.03 1.11
CA PRO A 70 1.96 -6.82 0.40
C PRO A 70 3.49 -6.68 0.37
N ASP A 71 4.01 -5.94 -0.59
CA ASP A 71 5.47 -5.80 -0.73
C ASP A 71 6.03 -4.89 0.36
N GLY A 72 5.25 -3.91 0.78
CA GLY A 72 5.45 -3.19 2.04
C GLY A 72 4.14 -2.64 2.56
N SER A 73 4.16 -2.09 3.77
CA SER A 73 3.01 -1.37 4.31
C SER A 73 3.42 -0.26 5.26
N PHE A 74 2.46 0.59 5.62
CA PHE A 74 2.57 1.55 6.70
C PHE A 74 1.39 1.36 7.65
N VAL A 75 1.71 1.30 8.94
CA VAL A 75 0.74 1.11 10.02
C VAL A 75 0.71 2.33 10.92
N TYR A 76 -0.42 2.51 11.59
CA TYR A 76 -0.55 3.49 12.67
C TYR A 76 -0.45 2.78 14.02
N GLU A 77 0.36 3.29 14.95
CA GLU A 77 0.78 2.60 16.18
C GLU A 77 -0.39 2.17 17.08
N ASP A 78 -1.43 3.00 17.20
CA ASP A 78 -2.54 2.72 18.11
C ASP A 78 -3.45 1.59 17.64
N THR A 79 -3.54 1.40 16.32
CA THR A 79 -4.47 0.42 15.72
C THR A 79 -3.73 -0.79 15.17
N MET A 80 -2.44 -0.65 14.86
CA MET A 80 -1.65 -1.63 14.13
C MET A 80 -2.27 -2.06 12.79
N GLU A 81 -3.21 -1.24 12.28
CA GLU A 81 -3.93 -1.50 11.06
C GLU A 81 -3.10 -1.08 9.84
N LEU A 82 -3.23 -1.84 8.76
CA LEU A 82 -2.53 -1.61 7.50
C LEU A 82 -3.17 -0.45 6.74
N GLY A 83 -2.89 0.77 7.20
CA GLY A 83 -3.45 2.01 6.67
C GLY A 83 -3.02 2.31 5.25
N VAL A 84 -1.78 1.97 4.87
CA VAL A 84 -1.28 2.10 3.50
C VAL A 84 -0.55 0.84 3.08
N ILE A 85 -0.84 0.36 1.87
CA ILE A 85 -0.20 -0.82 1.28
C ILE A 85 0.69 -0.41 0.10
N LEU A 86 1.86 -1.02 -0.02
CA LEU A 86 2.80 -0.85 -1.12
C LEU A 86 2.90 -2.14 -1.94
N GLU A 87 2.75 -2.02 -3.25
CA GLU A 87 2.85 -3.12 -4.21
C GLU A 87 3.78 -2.72 -5.36
N VAL A 88 4.72 -3.58 -5.70
CA VAL A 88 5.50 -3.43 -6.94
C VAL A 88 4.77 -4.16 -8.06
N LEU A 89 4.39 -3.39 -9.08
CA LEU A 89 3.57 -3.85 -10.18
C LEU A 89 4.45 -4.25 -11.35
N TYR A 90 4.36 -5.51 -11.74
CA TYR A 90 4.84 -6.05 -13.00
C TYR A 90 3.66 -6.40 -13.90
N LEU A 91 3.94 -6.82 -15.14
CA LEU A 91 2.95 -7.06 -16.20
C LEU A 91 1.66 -7.76 -15.72
N GLN A 92 1.77 -8.81 -14.92
CA GLN A 92 0.61 -9.56 -14.43
C GLN A 92 -0.21 -8.79 -13.37
N LYS A 93 0.44 -8.13 -12.40
CA LYS A 93 -0.25 -7.36 -11.34
C LYS A 93 -0.81 -6.03 -11.85
N ARG A 94 -0.14 -5.42 -12.84
CA ARG A 94 -0.56 -4.16 -13.44
C ARG A 94 -1.95 -4.23 -14.06
N GLN A 95 -2.27 -5.36 -14.69
CA GLN A 95 -3.57 -5.56 -15.36
C GLN A 95 -4.73 -5.63 -14.37
N ASP A 96 -4.47 -6.10 -13.16
CA ASP A 96 -5.51 -6.32 -12.14
C ASP A 96 -5.39 -5.33 -10.98
N LEU A 97 -4.67 -4.22 -11.17
CA LEU A 97 -4.46 -3.26 -10.09
C LEU A 97 -5.81 -2.85 -9.47
N SER A 98 -6.85 -2.62 -10.31
CA SER A 98 -8.26 -2.27 -9.95
C SER A 98 -8.82 -3.19 -8.92
N PHE A 99 -8.80 -4.45 -9.29
CA PHE A 99 -9.21 -5.52 -8.43
C PHE A 99 -8.41 -5.54 -7.11
N PHE A 100 -7.09 -5.32 -7.16
CA PHE A 100 -6.28 -5.27 -5.94
C PHE A 100 -6.64 -4.10 -5.03
N ALA A 101 -6.90 -2.88 -5.51
CA ALA A 101 -7.37 -1.85 -4.59
C ALA A 101 -8.73 -2.13 -4.02
N ASP A 102 -9.68 -2.60 -4.81
CA ASP A 102 -10.99 -2.90 -4.27
C ASP A 102 -10.88 -3.96 -3.17
N LYS A 103 -10.08 -5.01 -3.40
CA LYS A 103 -9.77 -6.05 -2.41
C LYS A 103 -9.14 -5.51 -1.14
N TYR A 104 -8.16 -4.63 -1.24
CA TYR A 104 -7.47 -4.13 -0.07
C TYR A 104 -8.27 -3.06 0.66
N ILE A 105 -8.81 -2.07 -0.06
CA ILE A 105 -9.55 -0.93 0.51
C ILE A 105 -10.95 -1.37 0.97
N LEU A 106 -11.74 -1.98 0.08
CA LEU A 106 -13.10 -2.41 0.44
C LEU A 106 -13.07 -3.69 1.25
N GLY A 107 -12.17 -4.61 0.89
CA GLY A 107 -12.02 -5.85 1.63
C GLY A 107 -11.66 -5.53 3.07
N SER A 108 -10.64 -4.74 3.41
CA SER A 108 -10.19 -4.46 4.80
C SER A 108 -11.20 -3.83 5.78
N ASN A 109 -12.51 -3.85 5.53
CA ASN A 109 -13.50 -3.04 6.25
C ASN A 109 -13.08 -1.56 6.29
N ARG A 110 -12.42 -1.10 5.21
CA ARG A 110 -11.96 0.28 5.05
C ARG A 110 -10.89 0.69 6.07
N LEU A 111 -10.13 -0.26 6.61
CA LEU A 111 -8.97 0.03 7.47
C LEU A 111 -7.78 0.47 6.62
N THR A 112 -7.57 -0.16 5.46
CA THR A 112 -6.66 0.34 4.43
C THR A 112 -7.25 1.56 3.75
N GLN A 113 -6.56 2.69 3.88
CA GLN A 113 -6.97 3.98 3.31
C GLN A 113 -6.43 4.20 1.91
N ALA A 114 -5.26 3.64 1.60
CA ALA A 114 -4.61 3.82 0.33
C ALA A 114 -3.68 2.67 -0.07
N ILE A 115 -3.39 2.60 -1.36
CA ILE A 115 -2.45 1.68 -1.97
C ILE A 115 -1.56 2.46 -2.90
N ILE A 116 -0.28 2.16 -2.83
CA ILE A 116 0.75 2.69 -3.69
C ILE A 116 1.25 1.54 -4.56
N GLY A 117 1.05 1.68 -5.87
CA GLY A 117 1.59 0.79 -6.88
C GLY A 117 2.84 1.39 -7.53
N ILE A 118 3.98 0.71 -7.44
CA ILE A 118 5.19 1.06 -8.20
C ILE A 118 5.23 0.20 -9.47
N ASP A 119 4.80 0.76 -10.59
CA ASP A 119 4.83 0.11 -11.90
C ASP A 119 6.21 0.28 -12.54
N LEU A 120 6.97 -0.81 -12.53
CA LEU A 120 8.30 -0.89 -13.12
C LEU A 120 8.21 -1.59 -14.48
N LYS A 121 8.60 -0.90 -15.55
CA LYS A 121 8.77 -1.58 -16.84
C LYS A 121 10.01 -2.46 -16.80
N TYR A 122 9.80 -3.77 -16.86
CA TYR A 122 10.88 -4.74 -17.05
C TYR A 122 11.61 -4.42 -18.37
N GLN A 123 12.94 -4.30 -18.33
CA GLN A 123 13.83 -3.88 -19.42
C GLN A 123 13.73 -2.40 -19.85
N GLY A 124 13.06 -1.53 -19.07
CA GLY A 124 12.99 -0.09 -19.30
C GLY A 124 13.64 0.72 -18.18
N LYS A 125 13.80 2.03 -18.41
CA LYS A 125 14.17 3.03 -17.38
C LYS A 125 12.97 3.84 -16.89
N GLU A 126 11.76 3.36 -17.15
CA GLU A 126 10.52 4.04 -16.81
C GLU A 126 9.91 3.37 -15.57
N ALA A 127 9.57 4.20 -14.58
CA ALA A 127 8.82 3.80 -13.40
C ALA A 127 7.63 4.76 -13.22
N ARG A 128 6.49 4.23 -12.78
CA ARG A 128 5.31 5.04 -12.45
C ARG A 128 4.88 4.74 -11.02
N VAL A 129 4.46 5.78 -10.32
CA VAL A 129 3.79 5.65 -9.02
C VAL A 129 2.31 5.87 -9.25
N ILE A 130 1.51 4.88 -8.89
CA ILE A 130 0.05 4.89 -8.99
C ILE A 130 -0.49 4.87 -7.57
N VAL A 131 -1.35 5.83 -7.21
CA VAL A 131 -1.91 5.90 -5.85
C VAL A 131 -3.41 5.79 -5.93
N TRP A 132 -3.94 4.80 -5.23
CA TRP A 132 -5.37 4.57 -5.08
C TRP A 132 -5.76 4.75 -3.64
N ARG A 133 -6.85 5.48 -3.42
CA ARG A 133 -7.28 5.88 -2.08
C ARG A 133 -8.78 5.80 -1.98
N LEU A 134 -9.25 5.49 -0.77
CA LEU A 134 -10.66 5.61 -0.46
C LEU A 134 -11.09 7.06 -0.65
N ASN A 135 -12.11 7.29 -1.47
CA ASN A 135 -12.62 8.63 -1.67
C ASN A 135 -13.55 9.00 -0.51
N LYS A 136 -13.27 10.13 0.12
CA LYS A 136 -14.00 10.63 1.28
C LYS A 136 -14.59 11.98 0.93
N THR A 137 -15.90 12.09 1.00
CA THR A 137 -16.62 13.37 0.90
C THR A 137 -17.13 13.76 2.26
N LYS A 138 -17.23 15.06 2.52
CA LYS A 138 -17.94 15.54 3.72
C LYS A 138 -19.33 15.98 3.29
N GLU A 139 -20.36 15.36 3.84
CA GLU A 139 -21.75 15.80 3.69
C GLU A 139 -22.26 16.14 5.10
N ASN A 140 -22.78 17.35 5.29
CA ASN A 140 -23.28 17.85 6.57
C ASN A 140 -22.31 17.73 7.77
N GLY A 141 -21.00 17.80 7.51
CA GLY A 141 -19.96 17.69 8.55
C GLY A 141 -19.56 16.25 8.90
N GLU A 142 -20.27 15.25 8.38
CA GLU A 142 -19.93 13.84 8.51
C GLU A 142 -19.09 13.39 7.31
N THR A 143 -18.12 12.50 7.56
CA THR A 143 -17.31 11.92 6.49
C THR A 143 -18.08 10.76 5.87
N ILE A 144 -18.58 10.96 4.65
CA ILE A 144 -19.27 9.97 3.84
C ILE A 144 -18.28 9.37 2.83
N LEU A 145 -18.37 8.06 2.66
CA LEU A 145 -17.55 7.31 1.71
C LEU A 145 -18.33 7.16 0.41
N ILE A 146 -17.72 7.57 -0.70
CA ILE A 146 -18.28 7.50 -2.07
C ILE A 146 -17.42 6.61 -2.97
#